data_AF-A0A924WHC5-F1
#
_entry.id   AF-A0A924WHC5-F1
#
_cell.length_a   1.000
_cell.length_b   1.000
_cell.length_c   1.000
_cell.angle_alpha   90.00
_cell.angle_beta   90.00
_cell.angle_gamma   90.00
#
_symmetry.space_group_name_H-M   'P 1'
#
loop_
_entity.id
_entity.type
_entity.pdbx_description
1 polymer ?
#
loop_
_entity_poly.entity_id
_entity_poly.type
_entity_poly.pdbx_seq_one_letter_code
_entity_poly.pdbx_strand_id
1 'polypeptide(L)'
;MRAVVATPESGEVSVSASSVPFGALITNMARDHQYSVLFMEGVQVNRPVTVHLRDLSAEAAMRRLALAAGFALVVDRVGRTVTVADSASYTFRLPLHVMQRLVAQYSVGGSPKSMVP
;
A
#
# COMPACT_ATOMS: atom_id res chain seq x y z
N MET A 1 3.29 -16.14 16.87
CA MET A 1 2.76 -14.98 16.13
C MET A 1 3.55 -14.83 14.84
N ARG A 2 2.91 -14.84 13.67
CA ARG A 2 3.58 -14.64 12.36
C ARG A 2 3.88 -13.15 12.19
N ALA A 3 5.13 -12.82 11.87
CA ALA A 3 5.46 -11.50 11.33
C ALA A 3 4.56 -11.23 10.12
N VAL A 4 3.97 -10.05 10.05
CA VAL A 4 3.43 -9.54 8.77
C VAL A 4 4.65 -9.17 7.95
N VAL A 5 5.18 -10.16 7.24
CA VAL A 5 6.22 -9.94 6.24
C VAL A 5 5.61 -8.98 5.22
N ALA A 6 6.22 -7.81 5.04
CA ALA A 6 5.88 -6.92 3.92
C ALA A 6 5.91 -7.79 2.67
N THR A 7 4.74 -7.96 2.04
CA THR A 7 4.64 -8.81 0.86
C THR A 7 5.55 -8.16 -0.19
N PRO A 8 6.47 -8.89 -0.82
CA PRO A 8 7.37 -8.29 -1.80
C PRO A 8 6.53 -7.54 -2.82
N GLU A 9 6.77 -6.23 -2.95
CA GLU A 9 6.07 -5.40 -3.95
C GLU A 9 6.47 -5.83 -5.37
N SER A 10 7.56 -6.60 -5.50
CA SER A 10 8.09 -7.17 -6.72
C SER A 10 7.24 -8.33 -7.26
N GLY A 11 6.97 -8.33 -8.56
CA GLY A 11 6.19 -9.35 -9.26
C GLY A 11 6.32 -9.23 -10.78
N GLU A 12 5.42 -9.87 -11.53
CA GLU A 12 5.49 -9.96 -13.01
C GLU A 12 4.70 -8.87 -13.74
N VAL A 13 3.92 -8.05 -13.03
CA VAL A 13 3.02 -7.09 -13.67
C VAL A 13 3.80 -5.89 -14.17
N SER A 14 3.81 -5.74 -15.50
CA SER A 14 4.31 -4.57 -16.21
C SER A 14 3.20 -3.97 -17.07
N VAL A 15 2.89 -2.70 -16.84
CA VAL A 15 1.77 -2.00 -17.50
C VAL A 15 2.25 -0.64 -17.97
N SER A 16 2.06 -0.37 -19.25
CA SER A 16 2.21 0.97 -19.81
C SER A 16 0.87 1.39 -20.42
N ALA A 17 0.28 2.43 -19.85
CA ALA A 17 -0.99 2.98 -20.31
C ALA A 17 -0.86 4.49 -20.43
N SER A 18 -1.44 5.07 -21.48
CA SER A 18 -1.46 6.51 -21.71
C SER A 18 -2.88 6.97 -22.00
N SER A 19 -3.38 7.87 -21.16
CA SER A 19 -4.72 8.47 -21.28
C SER A 19 -5.87 7.44 -21.39
N VAL A 20 -5.77 6.33 -20.64
CA VAL A 20 -6.78 5.26 -20.63
C VAL A 20 -7.77 5.49 -19.48
N PRO A 21 -9.08 5.20 -19.64
CA PRO A 21 -10.03 5.25 -18.53
C PRO A 21 -9.61 4.32 -17.37
N PHE A 22 -9.45 4.91 -16.18
CA PHE A 22 -9.01 4.22 -14.97
C PHE A 22 -9.85 2.98 -14.65
N GLY A 23 -11.18 3.11 -14.69
CA GLY A 23 -12.11 2.05 -14.32
C GLY A 23 -11.98 0.81 -15.22
N ALA A 24 -11.78 1.01 -16.52
CA ALA A 24 -11.56 -0.08 -17.46
C ALA A 24 -10.21 -0.76 -17.21
N LEU A 25 -9.15 0.03 -17.01
CA LEU A 25 -7.81 -0.49 -16.79
C LEU A 25 -7.72 -1.31 -15.50
N ILE A 26 -8.30 -0.82 -14.40
CA ILE A 26 -8.28 -1.53 -13.12
C ILE A 26 -9.17 -2.77 -13.12
N THR A 27 -10.30 -2.73 -13.83
CA THR A 27 -11.19 -3.88 -13.97
C THR A 27 -10.54 -5.01 -14.75
N ASN A 28 -9.84 -4.67 -15.84
CA ASN A 28 -9.10 -5.67 -16.63
C ASN A 28 -7.98 -6.29 -15.80
N MET A 29 -7.15 -5.45 -15.16
CA MET A 29 -6.07 -5.94 -14.29
C MET A 29 -6.58 -6.81 -13.15
N ALA A 30 -7.65 -6.40 -12.47
CA ALA A 30 -8.25 -7.19 -11.41
C ALA A 30 -8.77 -8.53 -11.93
N ARG A 31 -9.47 -8.53 -13.07
CA ARG A 31 -10.00 -9.74 -13.71
C ARG A 31 -8.89 -10.73 -14.07
N ASP A 32 -7.79 -10.25 -14.66
CA ASP A 32 -6.65 -11.09 -15.04
C ASP A 32 -6.02 -11.79 -13.83
N HIS A 33 -6.16 -11.20 -12.64
CA HIS A 33 -5.69 -11.75 -11.37
C HIS A 33 -6.81 -12.29 -10.47
N GLN A 34 -7.98 -12.59 -11.04
CA GLN A 34 -9.11 -13.22 -10.36
C GLN A 34 -9.68 -12.42 -9.18
N TYR A 35 -9.65 -11.10 -9.28
CA TYR A 35 -10.28 -10.17 -8.35
C TYR A 35 -11.55 -9.55 -8.96
N SER A 36 -12.57 -9.38 -8.12
CA SER A 36 -13.75 -8.56 -8.42
C SER A 36 -13.48 -7.11 -8.04
N VAL A 37 -13.97 -6.13 -8.82
CA VAL A 37 -13.83 -4.71 -8.51
C VAL A 37 -15.16 -4.14 -8.02
N LEU A 38 -15.11 -3.42 -6.90
CA LEU A 38 -16.20 -2.61 -6.39
C LEU A 38 -15.80 -1.14 -6.40
N PHE A 39 -16.65 -0.29 -6.98
CA PHE A 39 -16.47 1.15 -6.96
C PHE A 39 -17.44 1.75 -5.95
N MET A 40 -16.92 2.50 -4.98
CA MET A 40 -17.77 3.27 -4.08
C MET A 40 -18.39 4.47 -4.82
N GLU A 41 -19.46 5.00 -4.25
CA GLU A 41 -20.08 6.23 -4.73
C GLU A 41 -19.05 7.38 -4.78
N GLY A 42 -19.11 8.21 -5.83
CA GLY A 42 -18.17 9.32 -6.04
C GLY A 42 -16.94 8.98 -6.88
N VAL A 43 -16.61 7.69 -7.07
CA VAL A 43 -15.43 7.30 -7.87
C VAL A 43 -15.64 7.59 -9.36
N GLN A 44 -14.77 8.42 -9.92
CA GLN A 44 -14.80 8.79 -11.34
C GLN A 44 -14.09 7.73 -12.21
N VAL A 45 -14.82 6.69 -12.63
CA VAL A 45 -14.29 5.57 -13.41
C VAL A 45 -13.73 5.97 -14.78
N ASN A 46 -14.22 7.06 -15.37
CA ASN A 46 -13.78 7.55 -16.68
C ASN A 46 -12.56 8.47 -16.63
N ARG A 47 -12.00 8.70 -15.44
CA ARG A 47 -10.81 9.55 -15.29
C ARG A 47 -9.65 8.96 -16.09
N PRO A 48 -9.05 9.72 -17.02
CA PRO A 48 -7.90 9.24 -17.78
C PRO A 48 -6.70 9.12 -16.85
N VAL A 49 -5.96 8.01 -16.99
CA VAL A 49 -4.73 7.76 -16.27
C VAL A 49 -3.61 7.40 -17.22
N THR A 50 -2.41 7.86 -16.87
CA THR A 50 -1.17 7.57 -17.58
C THR A 50 -0.21 6.99 -16.56
N VAL A 51 0.18 5.73 -16.73
CA VAL A 51 1.03 5.00 -15.79
C VAL A 51 2.03 4.12 -16.51
N HIS A 52 3.22 4.02 -15.95
CA HIS A 52 4.24 3.06 -16.32
C HIS A 52 4.65 2.28 -15.07
N LEU A 53 4.18 1.05 -14.98
CA LEU A 53 4.43 0.11 -13.89
C LEU A 53 5.35 -1.00 -14.42
N ARG A 54 6.34 -1.39 -13.62
CA ARG A 54 7.28 -2.45 -13.94
C ARG A 54 7.56 -3.30 -12.72
N ASP A 55 7.62 -4.61 -12.95
CA ASP A 55 8.03 -5.62 -11.99
C ASP A 55 7.26 -5.55 -10.67
N LEU A 56 5.94 -5.30 -10.72
CA LEU A 56 5.10 -5.22 -9.53
C LEU A 56 4.25 -6.49 -9.33
N SER A 57 3.96 -6.82 -8.08
CA SER A 57 2.87 -7.76 -7.79
C SER A 57 1.53 -7.17 -8.22
N ALA A 58 0.55 -8.02 -8.55
CA ALA A 58 -0.78 -7.57 -8.98
C ALA A 58 -1.44 -6.60 -7.99
N GLU A 59 -1.35 -6.88 -6.69
CA GLU A 59 -1.88 -6.00 -5.65
C GLU A 59 -1.16 -4.65 -5.59
N ALA A 60 0.18 -4.67 -5.70
CA ALA A 60 0.98 -3.44 -5.72
C ALA A 60 0.69 -2.61 -6.98
N ALA A 61 0.55 -3.25 -8.14
CA ALA A 61 0.21 -2.61 -9.40
C ALA A 61 -1.18 -1.95 -9.34
N MET A 62 -2.21 -2.67 -8.85
CA MET A 62 -3.56 -2.13 -8.68
C MET A 62 -3.58 -0.94 -7.70
N ARG A 63 -2.82 -1.02 -6.59
CA ARG A 63 -2.68 0.11 -5.65
C ARG A 63 -1.99 1.31 -6.29
N ARG A 64 -0.92 1.10 -7.06
CA ARG A 64 -0.23 2.18 -7.79
C ARG A 64 -1.15 2.85 -8.81
N LEU A 65 -1.95 2.04 -9.52
CA LEU A 65 -2.92 2.52 -10.49
C LEU A 65 -4.01 3.37 -9.84
N ALA A 66 -4.58 2.91 -8.72
CA ALA A 66 -5.56 3.68 -7.95
C ALA A 66 -4.97 4.98 -7.40
N LEU A 67 -3.74 4.92 -6.86
CA LEU A 67 -3.03 6.10 -6.38
C LEU A 67 -2.81 7.14 -7.50
N ALA A 68 -2.41 6.69 -8.69
CA ALA A 68 -2.23 7.57 -9.85
C ALA A 68 -3.54 8.22 -10.31
N ALA A 69 -4.68 7.55 -10.08
CA ALA A 69 -6.01 8.11 -10.33
C ALA A 69 -6.51 9.05 -9.22
N GLY A 70 -5.82 9.10 -8.07
CA GLY A 70 -6.22 9.87 -6.90
C GLY A 70 -7.23 9.15 -5.98
N PHE A 71 -7.30 7.83 -6.05
CA PHE A 71 -8.20 7.00 -5.24
C PHE A 71 -7.41 6.09 -4.29
N ALA A 72 -8.07 5.70 -3.19
CA ALA A 72 -7.62 4.61 -2.34
C ALA A 72 -8.13 3.26 -2.88
N LEU A 73 -7.29 2.22 -2.76
CA LEU A 73 -7.67 0.85 -3.08
C LEU A 73 -7.46 -0.08 -1.90
N VAL A 74 -8.54 -0.73 -1.49
CA VAL A 74 -8.56 -1.74 -0.42
C VAL A 74 -8.61 -3.12 -1.06
N VAL A 75 -7.68 -4.00 -0.69
CA VAL A 75 -7.63 -5.39 -1.19
C VAL A 75 -8.13 -6.32 -0.09
N ASP A 76 -9.25 -6.99 -0.34
CA ASP A 76 -9.66 -8.18 0.40
C ASP A 76 -9.11 -9.43 -0.32
N ARG A 77 -8.06 -10.01 0.25
CA ARG A 77 -7.40 -11.22 -0.26
C ARG A 77 -8.25 -12.47 -0.09
N VAL A 78 -9.11 -12.52 0.93
CA VAL A 78 -9.94 -13.69 1.25
C VAL A 78 -11.15 -13.70 0.34
N GLY A 79 -11.87 -12.57 0.27
CA GLY A 79 -13.02 -12.38 -0.60
C GLY A 79 -12.68 -12.13 -2.07
N ARG A 80 -11.39 -12.11 -2.43
CA ARG A 80 -10.90 -11.81 -3.79
C ARG A 80 -11.57 -10.58 -4.40
N THR A 81 -11.66 -9.52 -3.61
CA THR A 81 -12.37 -8.30 -3.97
C THR A 81 -11.48 -7.09 -3.74
N VAL A 82 -11.39 -6.19 -4.72
CA VAL A 82 -10.75 -4.88 -4.58
C VAL A 82 -11.82 -3.80 -4.57
N THR A 83 -11.76 -2.95 -3.55
CA THR A 83 -12.69 -1.82 -3.40
C THR A 83 -11.95 -0.51 -3.66
N VAL A 84 -12.50 0.31 -4.54
CA VAL A 84 -11.98 1.64 -4.88
C VAL A 84 -12.84 2.69 -4.20
N ALA A 85 -12.20 3.64 -3.51
CA ALA A 85 -12.86 4.71 -2.77
C ALA A 85 -12.04 6.01 -2.81
N ASP A 86 -12.67 7.15 -2.55
CA ASP A 86 -11.94 8.43 -2.41
C ASP A 86 -11.01 8.45 -1.20
N SER A 87 -11.41 7.77 -0.11
CA SER A 87 -10.59 7.62 1.08
C SER A 87 -10.86 6.28 1.76
N ALA A 88 -9.84 5.76 2.47
CA ALA A 88 -9.95 4.54 3.27
C ALA A 88 -9.12 4.68 4.55
N SER A 89 -9.65 4.16 5.66
CA SER A 89 -8.94 4.13 6.95
C SER A 89 -8.47 2.71 7.26
N TYR A 90 -7.20 2.54 7.60
CA TYR A 90 -6.64 1.26 8.01
C TYR A 90 -6.27 1.28 9.48
N THR A 91 -6.92 0.43 10.29
CA THR A 91 -6.62 0.31 11.72
C THR A 91 -5.59 -0.79 11.94
N PHE A 92 -4.36 -0.41 12.30
CA PHE A 92 -3.33 -1.37 12.68
C PHE A 92 -3.31 -1.55 14.21
N ARG A 93 -3.59 -2.77 14.68
CA ARG A 93 -3.49 -3.09 16.11
C ARG A 93 -2.06 -3.51 16.43
N LEU A 94 -1.29 -2.60 17.02
CA LEU A 94 0.05 -2.88 17.55
C LEU A 94 -0.04 -3.66 18.87
N PRO A 95 0.55 -4.87 18.95
CA PRO A 95 0.67 -5.55 20.22
C PRO A 95 1.73 -4.86 21.10
N LEU A 96 1.43 -4.68 22.39
CA LEU A 96 2.30 -4.00 23.35
C LEU A 96 3.71 -4.60 23.45
N HIS A 97 3.87 -5.91 23.21
CA HIS A 97 5.17 -6.58 23.22
C HIS A 97 6.10 -6.17 22.07
N VAL A 98 5.60 -5.55 21.00
CA VAL A 98 6.44 -4.97 19.93
C VAL A 98 6.97 -3.59 20.33
N MET A 99 6.22 -2.83 21.14
CA MET A 99 6.64 -1.50 21.61
C MET A 99 7.77 -1.56 22.65
N GLN A 100 7.88 -2.65 23.43
CA GLN A 100 8.91 -2.79 24.48
C GLN A 100 10.35 -2.86 23.95
N ARG A 101 10.56 -3.13 22.65
CA ARG A 101 11.89 -3.13 22.02
C ARG A 101 12.35 -1.76 21.51
N LEU A 102 11.49 -0.74 21.56
CA LEU A 102 11.82 0.64 21.17
C LEU A 102 12.31 1.51 22.33
N VAL A 103 12.67 0.89 23.46
CA VAL A 103 13.49 1.57 24.47
C VAL A 103 14.90 1.69 23.88
N ALA A 104 15.14 2.78 23.17
CA ALA A 104 16.47 3.18 22.75
C ALA A 104 17.34 3.28 24.01
N GLN A 105 18.30 2.37 24.15
CA GLN A 105 19.36 2.47 25.15
C GLN A 105 20.26 3.65 24.74
N TYR A 106 19.86 4.87 25.11
CA TYR A 106 20.74 6.03 25.02
C TYR A 106 21.76 5.94 26.15
N SER A 107 22.94 5.42 25.85
CA SER A 107 24.13 5.59 26.68
C SER A 107 24.72 6.97 26.41
N VAL A 108 24.35 7.96 27.21
CA VAL A 108 25.11 9.21 27.28
C VAL A 108 26.34 8.99 28.16
N GLY A 109 27.44 8.57 27.52
CA GLY A 109 28.75 8.53 28.13
C GLY A 109 29.30 9.95 28.30
N GLY A 110 29.21 10.50 29.51
CA GLY A 110 29.90 11.72 29.90
C GLY A 110 30.62 11.49 31.22
N SER A 111 31.92 11.21 31.18
CA SER A 111 32.76 11.21 32.37
C SER A 111 32.88 12.65 32.88
N PRO A 112 32.42 13.00 34.10
CA PRO A 112 32.76 14.30 34.67
C PRO A 112 34.26 14.31 34.98
N LYS A 113 35.03 15.05 34.19
CA LYS A 113 36.41 15.42 34.51
C LYS A 113 36.42 16.90 34.90
N SER A 114 37.00 17.18 36.06
CA SER A 114 37.22 18.49 36.71
C SER A 114 35.97 19.06 37.40
N MET A 115 36.00 19.52 38.65
CA MET A 115 36.97 20.47 39.18
C MET A 115 36.99 20.45 40.73
N VAL A 116 38.20 20.47 41.29
CA VAL A 116 38.55 20.57 42.72
C VAL A 116 38.36 22.03 43.20
N PRO A 117 38.05 22.25 44.48
CA PRO A 117 38.93 23.05 45.34
C PRO A 117 39.41 22.29 46.57
#